data_AF-A0A955BZS9-F1
#
_entry.id   AF-A0A955BZS9-F1
#
_cell.length_a   1.000
_cell.length_b   1.000
_cell.length_c   1.000
_cell.angle_alpha   90.00
_cell.angle_beta   90.00
_cell.angle_gamma   90.00
#
_symmetry.space_group_name_H-M   'P 1'
#
loop_
_entity.id
_entity.type
_entity.pdbx_description
1 polymer ?
#
loop_
_entity_poly.entity_id
_entity_poly.type
_entity_poly.pdbx_seq_one_letter_code
_entity_poly.pdbx_strand_id
1 'polypeptide(L)'
;LARLRAAQSAACAGVISVYSECAFTLAGRGSFRGDYTTHPTIGRRGRLEEIDEARLEMIVPAARVPDVARALYAAHSYEEPAFDLYPVVAMPQRGAAGMGRVGVLRKAATGTALVQMLGKVVDLGGAQVVGELRGKFERVVAAAGSFGVDKFCDTSALYVTGEFKHHDALALLRRGVTAVHLGHYASERPTLQLIQKRLADDVPNAEVRIARADRAPLRAIQSTNDAVIRRG
;
A
#
# COMPACT_ATOMS: atom_id res chain seq x y z
N LEU A 1 -20.54 22.75 20.07
CA LEU A 1 -20.05 22.09 18.84
C LEU A 1 -18.63 22.53 18.41
N ALA A 2 -18.38 23.82 18.10
CA ALA A 2 -17.08 24.27 17.58
C ALA A 2 -15.88 23.89 18.49
N ARG A 3 -16.03 24.04 19.82
CA ARG A 3 -15.04 23.62 20.82
C ARG A 3 -14.71 22.12 20.75
N LEU A 4 -15.73 21.27 20.61
CA LEU A 4 -15.56 19.81 20.51
C LEU A 4 -14.84 19.41 19.22
N ARG A 5 -15.20 20.02 18.08
CA ARG A 5 -14.52 19.78 16.81
C ARG A 5 -13.05 20.17 16.89
N ALA A 6 -12.74 21.35 17.45
CA ALA A 6 -11.36 21.81 17.61
C ALA A 6 -10.55 20.89 18.52
N ALA A 7 -11.09 20.49 19.66
CA ALA A 7 -10.42 19.59 20.61
C ALA A 7 -10.09 18.22 19.99
N GLN A 8 -11.07 17.60 19.31
CA GLN A 8 -10.86 16.31 18.65
C GLN A 8 -9.90 16.43 17.45
N SER A 9 -9.95 17.53 16.70
CA SER A 9 -9.03 17.77 15.59
C SER A 9 -7.59 17.96 16.04
N ALA A 10 -7.37 18.65 17.17
CA ALA A 10 -6.04 18.75 17.79
C ALA A 10 -5.48 17.37 18.22
N ALA A 11 -6.38 16.43 18.54
CA ALA A 11 -6.03 15.02 18.79
C ALA A 11 -5.97 14.15 17.50
N CYS A 12 -5.96 14.78 16.33
CA CYS A 12 -5.87 14.17 14.99
C CYS A 12 -7.12 13.42 14.50
N ALA A 13 -8.30 13.71 15.05
CA ALA A 13 -9.55 13.38 14.36
C ALA A 13 -9.74 14.29 13.13
N GLY A 14 -10.35 13.78 12.07
CA GLY A 14 -10.64 14.55 10.86
C GLY A 14 -9.42 14.93 10.04
N VAL A 15 -8.30 14.21 10.19
CA VAL A 15 -7.14 14.36 9.30
C VAL A 15 -7.25 13.35 8.16
N ILE A 16 -7.41 13.85 6.93
CA ILE A 16 -7.54 13.04 5.72
C ILE A 16 -6.61 13.61 4.65
N SER A 17 -5.51 12.90 4.37
CA SER A 17 -4.46 13.37 3.48
C SER A 17 -3.92 14.75 3.95
N VAL A 18 -3.99 15.78 3.10
CA VAL A 18 -3.55 17.15 3.40
C VAL A 18 -4.63 18.01 4.06
N TYR A 19 -5.83 17.46 4.29
CA TYR A 19 -6.94 18.17 4.94
C TYR A 19 -6.95 17.85 6.44
N SER A 20 -7.27 18.86 7.23
CA SER A 20 -7.48 18.76 8.68
C SER A 20 -8.87 19.30 9.05
N GLU A 21 -9.31 19.01 10.27
CA GLU A 21 -10.63 19.41 10.78
C GLU A 21 -11.82 18.88 9.96
N CYS A 22 -11.63 17.80 9.19
CA CYS A 22 -12.71 17.18 8.42
C CYS A 22 -13.75 16.59 9.36
N ALA A 23 -14.96 17.13 9.32
CA ALA A 23 -16.07 16.67 10.13
C ALA A 23 -17.39 16.80 9.38
N PHE A 24 -18.31 15.89 9.65
CA PHE A 24 -19.71 16.00 9.25
C PHE A 24 -20.55 16.32 10.49
N THR A 25 -21.59 17.13 10.33
CA THR A 25 -22.49 17.50 11.42
C THR A 25 -23.92 17.35 10.97
N LEU A 26 -24.71 16.62 11.76
CA LEU A 26 -26.14 16.45 11.57
C LEU A 26 -26.89 16.96 12.80
N ALA A 27 -27.87 17.85 12.59
CA ALA A 27 -28.78 18.27 13.65
C ALA A 27 -29.83 17.19 13.91
N GLY A 28 -30.20 17.00 15.17
CA GLY A 28 -31.21 16.03 15.59
C GLY A 28 -31.79 16.35 16.96
N ARG A 29 -32.62 15.46 17.49
CA ARG A 29 -33.15 15.56 18.85
C ARG A 29 -32.60 14.40 19.68
N GLY A 30 -31.95 14.72 20.79
CA GLY A 30 -31.52 13.76 21.81
C GLY A 30 -32.54 13.70 22.94
N SER A 31 -32.63 12.55 23.60
CA SER A 31 -33.45 12.41 24.81
C SER A 31 -32.72 11.62 25.88
N PHE A 32 -32.94 12.02 27.14
CA PHE A 32 -32.34 11.36 28.29
C PHE A 32 -33.22 11.50 29.52
N ARG A 33 -33.11 10.55 30.45
CA ARG A 33 -33.74 10.60 31.77
C ARG A 33 -32.70 10.24 32.82
N GLY A 34 -32.17 11.27 33.48
CA GLY A 34 -31.31 11.06 34.65
C GLY A 34 -32.13 10.62 35.86
N ASP A 35 -31.56 9.79 36.73
CA ASP A 35 -32.13 9.51 38.03
C ASP A 35 -31.94 10.69 39.02
N TYR A 36 -32.30 10.51 40.29
CA TYR A 36 -32.20 11.56 41.31
C TYR A 36 -30.76 11.90 41.73
N THR A 37 -29.78 11.10 41.35
CA THR A 37 -28.34 11.31 41.62
C THR A 37 -27.63 12.10 40.53
N THR A 38 -28.19 12.17 39.31
CA THR A 38 -27.59 12.87 38.16
C THR A 38 -27.46 14.38 38.32
N HIS A 39 -26.46 15.01 37.72
CA HIS A 39 -26.30 16.46 37.68
C HIS A 39 -26.34 16.98 36.23
N PRO A 40 -27.52 16.92 35.58
CA PRO A 40 -27.61 17.23 34.16
C PRO A 40 -27.27 18.70 33.89
N THR A 41 -26.42 18.93 32.90
CA THR A 41 -26.06 20.28 32.45
C THR A 41 -27.28 21.07 31.94
N ILE A 42 -28.28 20.36 31.39
CA ILE A 42 -29.53 20.90 30.86
C ILE A 42 -30.68 20.00 31.32
N GLY A 43 -31.81 20.57 31.75
CA GLY A 43 -33.00 19.81 32.16
C GLY A 43 -33.08 19.48 33.66
N ARG A 44 -33.97 18.55 34.04
CA ARG A 44 -34.27 18.20 35.44
C ARG A 44 -34.12 16.70 35.73
N ARG A 45 -33.57 16.39 36.91
CA ARG A 45 -33.47 15.02 37.44
C ARG A 45 -34.84 14.33 37.50
N GLY A 46 -34.86 13.03 37.23
CA GLY A 46 -36.06 12.18 37.27
C GLY A 46 -37.06 12.41 36.12
N ARG A 47 -36.82 13.37 35.22
CA ARG A 47 -37.69 13.65 34.06
C ARG A 47 -37.02 13.24 32.76
N LEU A 48 -37.85 12.86 31.79
CA LEU A 48 -37.40 12.69 30.42
C LEU A 48 -37.28 14.08 29.82
N GLU A 49 -36.09 14.41 29.36
CA GLU A 49 -35.77 15.63 28.64
C GLU A 49 -35.59 15.29 27.16
N GLU A 50 -36.06 16.16 26.29
CA GLU A 50 -35.78 16.13 24.85
C GLU A 50 -35.20 17.47 24.45
N ILE A 51 -34.04 17.47 23.80
CA ILE A 51 -33.31 18.69 23.43
C ILE A 51 -32.74 18.58 22.02
N ASP A 52 -32.56 19.73 21.38
CA ASP A 52 -31.85 19.81 20.11
C ASP A 52 -30.37 19.50 20.32
N GLU A 53 -29.85 18.54 19.56
CA GLU A 53 -28.46 18.10 19.60
C GLU A 53 -27.83 18.09 18.20
N ALA A 54 -26.51 17.95 18.18
CA ALA A 54 -25.75 17.81 16.95
C ALA A 54 -24.86 16.57 17.01
N ARG A 55 -25.06 15.64 16.08
CA ARG A 55 -24.17 14.50 15.86
C ARG A 55 -22.95 14.96 15.05
N LEU A 56 -21.77 14.89 15.65
CA LEU A 56 -20.49 15.23 15.04
C LEU A 56 -19.77 13.95 14.64
N GLU A 57 -19.42 13.80 13.36
CA GLU A 57 -18.75 12.61 12.84
C GLU A 57 -17.38 12.98 12.26
N MET A 58 -16.35 12.24 12.64
CA MET A 58 -14.97 12.46 12.22
C MET A 58 -14.26 11.11 12.02
N ILE A 59 -13.40 11.02 11.00
CA ILE A 59 -12.52 9.86 10.83
C ILE A 59 -11.33 9.99 11.77
N VAL A 60 -10.98 8.90 12.47
CA VAL A 60 -9.84 8.86 13.39
C VAL A 60 -8.99 7.62 13.10
N PRO A 61 -7.65 7.73 13.01
CA PRO A 61 -6.78 6.56 12.97
C PRO A 61 -6.95 5.73 14.25
N ALA A 62 -7.03 4.40 14.13
CA ALA A 62 -7.27 3.52 15.29
C ALA A 62 -6.30 3.77 16.46
N ALA A 63 -5.02 4.04 16.17
CA ALA A 63 -4.01 4.34 17.17
C ALA A 63 -4.24 5.66 17.95
N ARG A 64 -5.07 6.57 17.43
CA ARG A 64 -5.38 7.87 18.04
C ARG A 64 -6.72 7.91 18.77
N VAL A 65 -7.49 6.82 18.73
CA VAL A 65 -8.78 6.72 19.44
C VAL A 65 -8.66 7.09 20.93
N PRO A 66 -7.66 6.61 21.70
CA PRO A 66 -7.53 6.97 23.11
C PRO A 66 -7.29 8.48 23.33
N ASP A 67 -6.53 9.13 22.44
CA ASP A 67 -6.26 10.57 22.53
C ASP A 67 -7.51 11.39 22.22
N VAL A 68 -8.23 11.02 21.16
CA VAL A 68 -9.47 11.69 20.74
C VAL A 68 -10.56 11.54 21.80
N ALA A 69 -10.71 10.34 22.39
CA ALA A 69 -11.65 10.12 23.49
C ALA A 69 -11.34 11.02 24.70
N ARG A 70 -10.07 11.11 25.12
CA ARG A 70 -9.66 12.03 26.19
C ARG A 70 -9.96 13.48 25.87
N ALA A 71 -9.70 13.91 24.64
CA ALA A 71 -9.99 15.27 24.19
C ALA A 71 -11.50 15.55 24.18
N LEU A 72 -12.32 14.56 23.80
CA LEU A 72 -13.78 14.62 23.87
C LEU A 72 -14.24 14.79 25.32
N TYR A 73 -13.82 13.93 26.24
CA TYR A 73 -14.20 14.02 27.66
C TYR A 73 -13.82 15.38 28.29
N ALA A 74 -12.62 15.90 27.98
CA ALA A 74 -12.15 17.17 28.53
C ALA A 74 -12.88 18.41 27.95
N ALA A 75 -13.45 18.29 26.75
CA ALA A 75 -14.08 19.40 26.05
C ALA A 75 -15.61 19.36 26.07
N HIS A 76 -16.22 18.22 26.39
CA HIS A 76 -17.67 18.06 26.42
C HIS A 76 -18.29 18.68 27.67
N SER A 77 -19.51 19.22 27.52
CA SER A 77 -20.21 19.88 28.63
C SER A 77 -20.95 18.91 29.56
N TYR A 78 -21.23 17.70 29.07
CA TYR A 78 -21.90 16.64 29.84
C TYR A 78 -20.89 15.85 30.66
N GLU A 79 -21.33 15.39 31.82
CA GLU A 79 -20.55 14.53 32.72
C GLU A 79 -20.11 13.25 32.02
N GLU A 80 -21.05 12.59 31.33
CA GLU A 80 -20.82 11.38 30.55
C GLU A 80 -21.29 11.60 29.09
N PRO A 81 -20.39 11.94 28.16
CA PRO A 81 -20.75 12.16 26.77
C PRO A 81 -21.00 10.84 26.03
N ALA A 82 -22.10 10.77 25.28
CA ALA A 82 -22.37 9.64 24.39
C ALA A 82 -21.56 9.78 23.09
N PHE A 83 -20.84 8.73 22.70
CA PHE A 83 -20.18 8.61 21.40
C PHE A 83 -20.04 7.16 20.98
N ASP A 84 -19.95 6.94 19.67
CA ASP A 84 -19.79 5.62 19.05
C ASP A 84 -18.50 5.54 18.25
N LEU A 85 -17.91 4.33 18.20
CA LEU A 85 -16.76 4.03 17.35
C LEU A 85 -17.17 3.00 16.29
N TYR A 86 -17.21 3.43 15.04
CA TYR A 86 -17.51 2.56 13.90
C TYR A 86 -16.20 2.15 13.20
N PRO A 87 -15.91 0.84 13.06
CA PRO A 87 -14.80 0.40 12.24
C PRO A 87 -15.12 0.68 10.77
N VAL A 88 -14.31 1.53 10.14
CA VAL A 88 -14.42 1.81 8.70
C VAL A 88 -13.38 0.98 7.97
N VAL A 89 -13.83 0.21 6.97
CA VAL A 89 -12.90 -0.52 6.10
C VAL A 89 -12.05 0.50 5.34
N ALA A 90 -10.74 0.46 5.55
CA ALA A 90 -9.81 1.31 4.83
C ALA A 90 -9.90 0.98 3.33
N MET A 91 -10.46 1.90 2.56
CA MET A 91 -10.39 1.82 1.10
C MET A 91 -8.93 2.05 0.67
N PRO A 92 -8.46 1.42 -0.42
CA PRO A 92 -7.14 1.69 -0.95
C PRO A 92 -6.96 3.20 -1.18
N GLN A 93 -6.14 3.84 -0.37
CA GLN A 93 -5.87 5.26 -0.55
C GLN A 93 -5.13 5.45 -1.88
N ARG A 94 -5.41 6.55 -2.58
CA ARG A 94 -4.64 6.92 -3.76
C ARG A 94 -3.19 7.16 -3.32
N GLY A 95 -2.28 6.29 -3.72
CA GLY A 95 -0.89 6.31 -3.26
C GLY A 95 -0.60 5.46 -2.01
N ALA A 96 -1.52 4.60 -1.58
CA ALA A 96 -1.22 3.59 -0.58
C ALA A 96 -0.01 2.74 -1.01
N ALA A 97 0.89 2.47 -0.07
CA ALA A 97 2.02 1.60 -0.32
C ALA A 97 1.51 0.19 -0.63
N GLY A 98 2.02 -0.38 -1.71
CA GLY A 98 1.71 -1.73 -2.14
C GLY A 98 2.87 -2.31 -2.95
N MET A 99 2.92 -3.63 -3.00
CA MET A 99 3.90 -4.37 -3.77
C MET A 99 3.57 -4.31 -5.27
N GLY A 100 4.60 -4.14 -6.10
CA GLY A 100 4.49 -4.08 -7.55
C GLY A 100 3.90 -2.78 -8.11
N ARG A 101 3.96 -2.62 -9.43
CA ARG A 101 3.44 -1.45 -10.16
C ARG A 101 2.78 -1.88 -11.46
N VAL A 102 1.71 -1.19 -11.83
CA VAL A 102 1.07 -1.31 -13.14
C VAL A 102 1.42 -0.10 -13.97
N GLY A 103 2.08 -0.31 -15.09
CA GLY A 103 2.36 0.70 -16.11
C GLY A 103 1.42 0.52 -17.30
N VAL A 104 0.88 1.63 -17.80
CA VAL A 104 0.13 1.67 -19.07
C VAL A 104 0.97 2.43 -20.08
N LEU A 105 1.27 1.78 -21.20
CA LEU A 105 2.07 2.32 -22.29
C LEU A 105 1.21 3.25 -23.14
N ARG A 106 1.81 4.34 -23.63
CA ARG A 106 1.15 5.26 -24.58
C ARG A 106 0.83 4.59 -25.92
N LYS A 107 1.60 3.58 -26.30
CA LYS A 107 1.44 2.79 -27.53
C LYS A 107 1.78 1.34 -27.21
N ALA A 108 0.94 0.42 -27.65
CA ALA A 108 1.17 -1.00 -27.51
C ALA A 108 2.53 -1.40 -28.10
N ALA A 109 3.29 -2.21 -27.37
CA ALA A 109 4.59 -2.72 -27.79
C ALA A 109 4.62 -4.24 -27.72
N THR A 110 5.44 -4.89 -28.55
CA THR A 110 5.58 -6.35 -28.45
C THR A 110 6.30 -6.75 -27.18
N GLY A 111 5.99 -7.93 -26.65
CA GLY A 111 6.70 -8.49 -25.50
C GLY A 111 8.22 -8.52 -25.72
N THR A 112 8.66 -8.85 -26.95
CA THR A 112 10.09 -8.83 -27.31
C THR A 112 10.71 -7.44 -27.19
N ALA A 113 10.03 -6.39 -27.67
CA ALA A 113 10.52 -5.01 -27.54
C ALA A 113 10.59 -4.57 -26.07
N LEU A 114 9.61 -4.99 -25.26
CA LEU A 114 9.59 -4.71 -23.82
C LEU A 114 10.71 -5.43 -23.08
N VAL A 115 11.01 -6.69 -23.41
CA VAL A 115 12.16 -7.42 -22.85
C VAL A 115 13.49 -6.76 -23.26
N GLN A 116 13.62 -6.29 -24.51
CA GLN A 116 14.80 -5.53 -24.92
C GLN A 116 14.96 -4.22 -24.14
N MET A 117 13.86 -3.54 -23.81
CA MET A 117 13.90 -2.37 -22.93
C MET A 117 14.33 -2.74 -21.50
N LEU A 118 13.80 -3.85 -20.95
CA LEU A 118 14.22 -4.36 -19.65
C LEU A 118 15.72 -4.66 -19.61
N GLY A 119 16.28 -5.23 -20.69
CA GLY A 119 17.71 -5.53 -20.78
C GLY A 119 18.66 -4.32 -20.70
N LYS A 120 18.13 -3.09 -20.75
CA LYS A 120 18.91 -1.86 -20.52
C LYS A 120 19.08 -1.53 -19.04
N VAL A 121 18.24 -2.11 -18.18
CA VAL A 121 18.18 -1.80 -16.73
C VAL A 121 18.43 -3.02 -15.85
N VAL A 122 18.15 -4.23 -16.34
CA VAL A 122 18.37 -5.50 -15.63
C VAL A 122 19.24 -6.43 -16.45
N ASP A 123 20.00 -7.28 -15.77
CA ASP A 123 20.68 -8.41 -16.40
C ASP A 123 19.66 -9.49 -16.78
N LEU A 124 19.62 -9.85 -18.07
CA LEU A 124 18.72 -10.86 -18.62
C LEU A 124 19.37 -12.25 -18.76
N GLY A 125 20.63 -12.43 -18.35
CA GLY A 125 21.38 -13.68 -18.60
C GLY A 125 20.75 -14.94 -18.01
N GLY A 126 19.87 -14.81 -17.02
CA GLY A 126 19.08 -15.91 -16.44
C GLY A 126 17.58 -15.77 -16.63
N ALA A 127 17.11 -14.83 -17.45
CA ALA A 127 15.69 -14.57 -17.59
C ALA A 127 14.98 -15.69 -18.37
N GLN A 128 13.78 -16.05 -17.92
CA GLN A 128 12.90 -17.03 -18.54
C GLN A 128 11.53 -16.41 -18.83
N VAL A 129 10.76 -17.04 -19.70
CA VAL A 129 9.42 -16.56 -20.07
C VAL A 129 8.40 -17.69 -20.05
N VAL A 130 7.19 -17.35 -19.64
CA VAL A 130 5.99 -18.15 -19.86
C VAL A 130 5.06 -17.40 -20.81
N GLY A 131 4.43 -18.12 -21.74
CA GLY A 131 3.60 -17.52 -22.80
C GLY A 131 4.42 -16.96 -23.96
N GLU A 132 3.78 -16.11 -24.78
CA GLU A 132 4.31 -15.68 -26.08
C GLU A 132 4.66 -14.18 -26.10
N LEU A 133 5.91 -13.86 -26.40
CA LEU A 133 6.39 -12.46 -26.47
C LEU A 133 6.06 -11.74 -27.78
N ARG A 134 5.51 -12.46 -28.77
CA ARG A 134 5.14 -11.87 -30.07
C ARG A 134 3.90 -10.97 -29.97
N GLY A 135 3.05 -11.20 -28.97
CA GLY A 135 1.87 -10.39 -28.70
C GLY A 135 2.21 -8.94 -28.39
N LYS A 136 1.25 -8.04 -28.63
CA LYS A 136 1.34 -6.63 -28.23
C LYS A 136 0.70 -6.44 -26.87
N PHE A 137 1.36 -5.69 -26.01
CA PHE A 137 0.93 -5.36 -24.67
C PHE A 137 0.82 -3.85 -24.53
N GLU A 138 -0.27 -3.37 -23.96
CA GLU A 138 -0.44 -1.98 -23.53
C GLU A 138 -0.17 -1.83 -22.04
N ARG A 139 -0.31 -2.91 -21.28
CA ARG A 139 -0.14 -2.93 -19.84
C ARG A 139 1.04 -3.81 -19.46
N VAL A 140 1.87 -3.30 -18.56
CA VAL A 140 2.97 -4.04 -17.94
C VAL A 140 2.80 -4.02 -16.43
N VAL A 141 2.81 -5.17 -15.80
CA VAL A 141 2.75 -5.30 -14.35
C VAL A 141 4.09 -5.83 -13.86
N ALA A 142 4.76 -5.07 -13.00
CA ALA A 142 6.09 -5.41 -12.50
C ALA A 142 6.08 -5.56 -10.99
N ALA A 143 6.64 -6.66 -10.47
CA ALA A 143 6.85 -6.86 -9.04
C ALA A 143 8.17 -7.62 -8.82
N ALA A 144 9.16 -6.99 -8.18
CA ALA A 144 10.45 -7.62 -7.95
C ALA A 144 10.37 -8.74 -6.90
N GLY A 145 11.37 -9.64 -6.90
CA GLY A 145 11.46 -10.75 -5.96
C GLY A 145 10.35 -11.80 -6.15
N SER A 146 9.87 -12.36 -5.04
CA SER A 146 8.81 -13.38 -5.03
C SER A 146 7.46 -12.77 -4.67
N PHE A 147 6.67 -12.46 -5.69
CA PHE A 147 5.38 -11.78 -5.52
C PHE A 147 4.16 -12.72 -5.47
N GLY A 148 4.31 -13.94 -6.00
CA GLY A 148 3.21 -14.89 -6.18
C GLY A 148 2.36 -14.60 -7.42
N VAL A 149 1.95 -15.66 -8.12
CA VAL A 149 1.31 -15.55 -9.46
C VAL A 149 -0.22 -15.42 -9.43
N ASP A 150 -0.86 -15.61 -8.28
CA ASP A 150 -2.32 -15.52 -8.13
C ASP A 150 -2.85 -14.13 -8.49
N LYS A 151 -2.01 -13.11 -8.30
CA LYS A 151 -2.31 -11.71 -8.64
C LYS A 151 -2.22 -11.42 -10.14
N PHE A 152 -1.73 -12.34 -10.97
CA PHE A 152 -1.57 -12.15 -12.40
C PHE A 152 -2.87 -12.49 -13.13
N CYS A 153 -3.90 -11.65 -12.95
CA CYS A 153 -5.26 -11.93 -13.40
C CYS A 153 -5.62 -11.35 -14.77
N ASP A 154 -4.98 -10.26 -15.18
CA ASP A 154 -5.19 -9.62 -16.48
C ASP A 154 -4.33 -10.31 -17.55
N THR A 155 -4.94 -11.14 -18.39
CA THR A 155 -4.25 -11.91 -19.46
C THR A 155 -3.77 -11.04 -20.62
N SER A 156 -4.23 -9.78 -20.71
CA SER A 156 -3.79 -8.83 -21.73
C SER A 156 -2.51 -8.09 -21.34
N ALA A 157 -2.06 -8.24 -20.09
CA ALA A 157 -0.86 -7.59 -19.56
C ALA A 157 0.38 -8.49 -19.68
N LEU A 158 1.54 -7.85 -19.84
CA LEU A 158 2.83 -8.51 -19.65
C LEU A 158 3.22 -8.41 -18.17
N TYR A 159 3.47 -9.55 -17.53
CA TYR A 159 3.99 -9.58 -16.16
C TYR A 159 5.51 -9.68 -16.15
N VAL A 160 6.15 -8.99 -15.22
CA VAL A 160 7.59 -9.04 -15.00
C VAL A 160 7.85 -9.24 -13.52
N THR A 161 8.53 -10.32 -13.16
CA THR A 161 8.75 -10.66 -11.75
C THR A 161 10.12 -11.28 -11.48
N GLY A 162 10.51 -11.31 -10.21
CA GLY A 162 11.74 -11.96 -9.77
C GLY A 162 11.64 -13.47 -9.90
N GLU A 163 10.67 -14.13 -9.28
CA GLU A 163 10.56 -15.60 -9.29
C GLU A 163 9.16 -16.19 -9.13
N PHE A 164 9.00 -17.42 -9.64
CA PHE A 164 7.85 -18.31 -9.43
C PHE A 164 8.25 -19.77 -9.69
N LYS A 165 7.48 -20.72 -9.14
CA LYS A 165 7.78 -22.16 -9.25
C LYS A 165 7.34 -22.72 -10.61
N HIS A 166 7.78 -23.94 -10.94
CA HIS A 166 7.34 -24.62 -12.16
C HIS A 166 5.81 -24.76 -12.27
N HIS A 167 5.14 -25.13 -11.18
CA HIS A 167 3.68 -25.29 -11.16
C HIS A 167 2.96 -23.95 -11.35
N ASP A 168 3.54 -22.87 -10.85
CA ASP A 168 3.05 -21.51 -11.06
C ASP A 168 3.15 -21.13 -12.54
N ALA A 169 4.29 -21.43 -13.18
CA ALA A 169 4.47 -21.22 -14.62
C ALA A 169 3.43 -22.01 -15.43
N LEU A 170 3.20 -23.28 -15.09
CA LEU A 170 2.19 -24.09 -15.76
C LEU A 170 0.76 -23.54 -15.57
N ALA A 171 0.44 -23.02 -14.37
CA ALA A 171 -0.82 -22.37 -14.10
C ALA A 171 -1.00 -21.08 -14.92
N LEU A 172 0.04 -20.24 -15.01
CA LEU A 172 0.04 -19.04 -15.85
C LEU A 172 -0.16 -19.38 -17.33
N LEU A 173 0.55 -20.39 -17.85
CA LEU A 173 0.43 -20.83 -19.23
C LEU A 173 -0.99 -21.30 -19.55
N ARG A 174 -1.61 -22.10 -18.68
CA ARG A 174 -3.00 -22.57 -18.84
C ARG A 174 -4.02 -21.42 -18.83
N ARG A 175 -3.72 -20.34 -18.11
CA ARG A 175 -4.56 -19.14 -18.05
C ARG A 175 -4.33 -18.20 -19.24
N GLY A 176 -3.35 -18.48 -20.11
CA GLY A 176 -2.97 -17.61 -21.22
C GLY A 176 -2.24 -16.35 -20.78
N VAL A 177 -1.61 -16.36 -19.59
CA VAL A 177 -0.83 -15.22 -19.09
C VAL A 177 0.58 -15.27 -19.66
N THR A 178 1.09 -14.11 -20.10
CA THR A 178 2.49 -13.95 -20.48
C THR A 178 3.27 -13.29 -19.35
N ALA A 179 4.34 -13.93 -18.88
CA ALA A 179 5.17 -13.39 -17.81
C ALA A 179 6.66 -13.64 -18.03
N VAL A 180 7.49 -12.68 -17.64
CA VAL A 180 8.95 -12.74 -17.66
C VAL A 180 9.45 -12.95 -16.23
N HIS A 181 10.20 -14.03 -16.04
CA HIS A 181 10.92 -14.38 -14.83
C HIS A 181 12.36 -13.88 -14.95
N LEU A 182 12.76 -12.89 -14.15
CA LEU A 182 14.11 -12.31 -14.23
C LEU A 182 15.14 -13.00 -13.31
N GLY A 183 14.68 -13.74 -12.31
CA GLY A 183 15.46 -14.11 -11.14
C GLY A 183 15.38 -13.05 -10.04
N HIS A 184 15.29 -13.48 -8.78
CA HIS A 184 15.11 -12.62 -7.60
C HIS A 184 16.15 -11.49 -7.59
N TYR A 185 17.43 -11.87 -7.67
CA TYR A 185 18.56 -10.94 -7.67
C TYR A 185 18.44 -9.88 -8.77
N ALA A 186 18.29 -10.29 -10.04
CA ALA A 186 18.27 -9.36 -11.16
C ALA A 186 17.10 -8.37 -11.09
N SER A 187 15.94 -8.83 -10.60
CA SER A 187 14.76 -7.98 -10.46
C SER A 187 14.90 -6.88 -9.41
N GLU A 188 15.69 -7.11 -8.34
CA GLU A 188 15.82 -6.15 -7.23
C GLU A 188 17.05 -5.25 -7.36
N ARG A 189 18.10 -5.69 -8.08
CA ARG A 189 19.36 -4.94 -8.24
C ARG A 189 19.20 -3.48 -8.65
N PRO A 190 18.31 -3.10 -9.59
CA PRO A 190 18.16 -1.70 -9.99
C PRO A 190 17.80 -0.78 -8.82
N THR A 191 17.14 -1.31 -7.79
CA THR A 191 16.74 -0.55 -6.60
C THR A 191 17.93 0.02 -5.84
N LEU A 192 19.10 -0.64 -5.87
CA LEU A 192 20.29 -0.18 -5.16
C LEU A 192 20.77 1.20 -5.65
N GLN A 193 20.62 1.50 -6.94
CA GLN A 193 20.96 2.83 -7.49
C GLN A 193 20.02 3.92 -6.96
N LEU A 194 18.72 3.61 -6.85
CA LEU A 194 17.73 4.52 -6.30
C LEU A 194 17.96 4.79 -4.81
N ILE A 195 18.26 3.72 -4.04
CA ILE A 195 18.57 3.82 -2.61
C ILE A 195 19.86 4.61 -2.41
N GLN A 196 20.92 4.33 -3.18
CA GLN A 196 22.18 5.08 -3.08
C GLN A 196 21.96 6.57 -3.27
N LYS A 197 21.22 6.96 -4.32
CA LYS A 197 20.91 8.37 -4.58
C LYS A 197 20.14 9.01 -3.42
N ARG A 198 19.09 8.34 -2.94
CA ARG A 198 18.27 8.86 -1.84
C ARG A 198 19.06 9.01 -0.54
N LEU A 199 19.90 8.03 -0.20
CA LEU A 199 20.74 8.09 0.99
C LEU A 199 21.80 9.18 0.89
N ALA A 200 22.35 9.42 -0.29
CA ALA A 200 23.29 10.53 -0.51
C ALA A 200 22.62 11.90 -0.29
N ASP A 201 21.34 12.04 -0.68
CA ASP A 201 20.56 13.25 -0.43
C ASP A 201 20.19 13.40 1.06
N ASP A 202 19.77 12.31 1.72
CA ASP A 202 19.34 12.31 3.12
C ASP A 202 20.52 12.41 4.12
N VAL A 203 21.73 11.99 3.72
CA VAL A 203 22.93 11.96 4.58
C VAL A 203 24.15 12.51 3.81
N PRO A 204 24.22 13.83 3.56
CA PRO A 204 25.18 14.43 2.62
C PRO A 204 26.65 14.29 3.03
N ASN A 205 26.94 14.01 4.31
CA ASN A 205 28.29 13.86 4.84
C ASN A 205 28.77 12.39 4.89
N ALA A 206 27.93 11.43 4.49
CA ALA A 206 28.28 10.03 4.47
C ALA A 206 28.67 9.59 3.06
N GLU A 207 29.70 8.74 2.95
CA GLU A 207 30.03 8.11 1.69
C GLU A 207 29.13 6.88 1.46
N VAL A 208 28.29 6.94 0.41
CA VAL A 208 27.36 5.85 0.06
C VAL A 208 27.86 5.10 -1.16
N ARG A 209 28.23 3.81 -1.01
CA ARG A 209 28.72 2.94 -2.08
C ARG A 209 27.85 1.69 -2.22
N ILE A 210 27.59 1.28 -3.46
CA ILE A 210 26.98 -0.03 -3.76
C ILE A 210 28.06 -1.10 -3.73
N ALA A 211 27.82 -2.19 -2.99
CA ALA A 211 28.76 -3.30 -2.86
C ALA A 211 29.05 -3.96 -4.22
N ARG A 212 30.32 -3.96 -4.64
CA ARG A 212 30.77 -4.56 -5.90
C ARG A 212 31.05 -6.06 -5.84
N ALA A 213 31.24 -6.61 -4.64
CA ALA A 213 31.50 -8.03 -4.44
C ALA A 213 30.25 -8.91 -4.53
N ASP A 214 29.08 -8.28 -4.43
CA ASP A 214 27.79 -8.95 -4.36
C ASP A 214 27.39 -9.53 -5.73
N ARG A 215 26.89 -10.77 -5.75
CA ARG A 215 26.62 -11.56 -6.96
C ARG A 215 25.39 -12.43 -6.78
N ALA A 216 24.73 -12.76 -7.89
CA ALA A 216 23.64 -13.72 -7.87
C ALA A 216 24.16 -15.08 -7.34
N PRO A 217 23.44 -15.73 -6.40
CA PRO A 217 23.84 -17.02 -5.86
C PRO A 217 23.66 -18.15 -6.89
N LEU A 218 22.77 -17.95 -7.86
CA LEU A 218 22.52 -18.85 -8.97
C LEU A 218 23.22 -18.35 -10.23
N ARG A 219 23.85 -19.26 -10.98
CA ARG A 219 24.46 -18.97 -12.27
C ARG A 219 23.83 -19.84 -13.33
N ALA A 220 23.52 -19.26 -14.49
CA ALA A 220 23.12 -20.03 -15.65
C ALA A 220 24.29 -20.93 -16.07
N ILE A 221 24.00 -22.21 -16.31
CA ILE A 221 24.94 -23.09 -17.00
C ILE A 221 24.98 -22.58 -18.45
N GLN A 222 26.10 -21.99 -18.84
CA GLN A 222 26.33 -21.67 -20.24
C GLN A 222 26.56 -22.99 -20.98
N SER A 223 25.78 -23.23 -22.03
CA SER A 223 26.04 -24.33 -22.97
C SER A 223 27.37 -24.05 -23.67
N THR A 224 28.48 -24.44 -23.05
CA THR A 224 29.73 -24.62 -23.77
C THR A 224 29.60 -25.93 -24.52
N ASN A 225 29.69 -25.86 -25.84
CA ASN A 225 29.91 -27.03 -26.69
C ASN A 225 31.34 -27.61 -26.50
N ASP A 226 31.92 -27.42 -25.32
CA ASP A 226 33.24 -27.89 -24.94
C ASP A 226 33.16 -28.57 -23.57
N ALA A 227 33.59 -29.82 -23.60
CA ALA A 227 33.69 -30.72 -22.48
C ALA A 227 34.59 -30.15 -21.38
N VAL A 228 33.99 -29.77 -20.25
CA VAL A 228 34.69 -29.67 -18.97
C VAL A 228 33.89 -30.39 -17.89
N ILE A 229 33.76 -31.70 -18.07
CA ILE A 229 33.87 -32.64 -16.94
C ILE A 229 35.18 -33.39 -17.15
N ARG A 230 36.29 -32.74 -16.78
CA ARG A 230 37.56 -33.43 -16.54
C ARG A 230 38.18 -32.93 -15.24
N ARG A 231 37.99 -33.80 -14.23
CA ARG A 231 38.89 -34.20 -13.13
C ARG A 231 39.34 -33.14 -12.11
N GLY A 232 39.20 -33.53 -10.85
CA GLY A 232 39.85 -32.98 -9.68
C GLY A 232 39.02 -33.25 -8.45
#